data_AF-A0A385N1T6-F1
#
_entry.id   AF-A0A385N1T6-F1
#
_cell.length_a   1.000
_cell.length_b   1.000
_cell.length_c   1.000
_cell.angle_alpha   90.00
_cell.angle_beta   90.00
_cell.angle_gamma   90.00
#
_symmetry.space_group_name_H-M   'P 1'
#
loop_
_entity.id
_entity.type
_entity.pdbx_description
1 polymer ?
#
loop_
_entity_poly.entity_id
_entity_poly.type
_entity_poly.pdbx_seq_one_letter_code
_entity_poly.pdbx_strand_id
1 'polypeptide(L)'
;MSLEADTFLIFSLKEATEADPEVDFVINNVKYVAEAISTAGEGDLSDKEERLKAKFPRNMTMTTYRPLFRYIERAVQIRKHEAEMVAKGMPIDNTPQDRTYKALNWEGWDLKNNVARQIGNC
;
A
#
# COMPACT_ATOMS: atom_id res chain seq x y z
N MET A 1 27.10 -2.41 10.33
CA MET A 1 26.02 -3.41 10.17
C MET A 1 25.21 -3.00 8.95
N SER A 2 25.35 -3.72 7.84
CA SER A 2 24.61 -3.41 6.61
C SER A 2 23.15 -3.80 6.78
N LEU A 3 22.25 -2.82 6.71
CA LEU A 3 20.82 -3.03 6.57
C LEU A 3 20.52 -3.36 5.10
N GLU A 4 20.92 -4.55 4.63
CA GLU A 4 20.30 -5.19 3.46
C GLU A 4 19.24 -6.21 3.91
N ALA A 5 18.55 -5.90 5.01
CA ALA A 5 17.64 -6.83 5.65
C ALA A 5 16.25 -6.74 4.99
N ASP A 6 16.02 -7.60 4.00
CA ASP A 6 14.69 -7.91 3.44
C ASP A 6 13.94 -6.72 2.82
N THR A 7 14.46 -6.32 1.66
CA THR A 7 13.99 -5.23 0.80
C THR A 7 12.66 -5.54 0.11
N PHE A 8 12.43 -6.80 -0.25
CA PHE A 8 11.27 -7.24 -1.03
C PHE A 8 10.40 -8.21 -0.25
N LEU A 9 9.10 -8.18 -0.56
CA LEU A 9 8.12 -9.21 -0.22
C LEU A 9 7.69 -9.90 -1.50
N ILE A 10 7.75 -11.23 -1.48
CA ILE A 10 7.34 -12.11 -2.57
C ILE A 10 6.16 -12.93 -2.07
N PHE A 11 5.04 -12.84 -2.76
CA PHE A 11 3.79 -13.52 -2.44
C PHE A 11 3.52 -14.61 -3.47
N SER A 12 3.10 -15.78 -3.00
CA SER A 12 2.47 -16.82 -3.81
C SER A 12 0.97 -16.72 -3.62
N LEU A 13 0.27 -16.38 -4.69
CA LEU A 13 -1.15 -16.05 -4.69
C LEU A 13 -1.94 -17.12 -5.42
N LYS A 14 -2.87 -17.77 -4.72
CA LYS A 14 -3.89 -18.63 -5.33
C LYS A 14 -5.15 -17.83 -5.56
N GLU A 15 -5.91 -18.14 -6.61
CA GLU A 15 -7.25 -17.56 -6.77
C GLU A 15 -8.14 -17.96 -5.58
N ALA A 16 -8.88 -16.99 -5.05
CA ALA A 16 -9.76 -17.18 -3.92
C ALA A 16 -11.00 -17.99 -4.33
N THR A 17 -11.46 -18.82 -3.41
CA THR A 17 -12.66 -19.66 -3.55
C THR A 17 -13.68 -19.30 -2.47
N GLU A 18 -14.91 -19.80 -2.58
CA GLU A 18 -15.94 -19.60 -1.56
C GLU A 18 -15.59 -20.21 -0.20
N ALA A 19 -14.63 -21.15 -0.17
CA ALA A 19 -14.16 -21.78 1.06
C ALA A 19 -13.10 -20.93 1.79
N ASP A 20 -12.55 -19.90 1.15
CA ASP A 20 -11.53 -19.05 1.77
C ASP A 20 -12.19 -18.01 2.69
N PRO A 21 -11.73 -17.88 3.95
CA PRO A 21 -12.36 -17.00 4.93
C PRO A 21 -12.13 -15.52 4.63
N GLU A 22 -11.06 -15.19 3.94
CA GLU A 22 -10.64 -13.83 3.61
C GLU A 22 -9.97 -13.74 2.25
N VAL A 23 -9.87 -12.51 1.73
CA VAL A 23 -9.22 -12.19 0.46
C VAL A 23 -8.12 -11.19 0.76
N ASP A 24 -6.90 -11.50 0.35
CA ASP A 24 -5.73 -10.66 0.60
C ASP A 24 -5.52 -9.62 -0.51
N PHE A 25 -5.77 -10.02 -1.76
CA PHE A 25 -5.53 -9.16 -2.93
C PHE A 25 -6.68 -9.23 -3.94
N VAL A 26 -6.96 -8.10 -4.57
CA VAL A 26 -7.85 -8.02 -5.74
C VAL A 26 -7.06 -7.40 -6.89
N ILE A 27 -6.79 -8.19 -7.93
CA ILE A 27 -5.98 -7.79 -9.08
C ILE A 27 -6.80 -8.05 -10.34
N ASN A 28 -7.05 -7.01 -11.14
CA ASN A 28 -7.90 -7.08 -12.34
C ASN A 28 -9.27 -7.72 -12.08
N ASN A 29 -9.92 -7.36 -10.96
CA ASN A 29 -11.18 -7.93 -10.46
C ASN A 29 -11.15 -9.43 -10.11
N VAL A 30 -9.98 -10.07 -10.11
CA VAL A 30 -9.79 -11.43 -9.62
C VAL A 30 -9.32 -11.37 -8.17
N LYS A 31 -9.93 -12.17 -7.30
CA LYS A 31 -9.64 -12.25 -5.87
C LYS A 31 -8.58 -13.31 -5.62
N TYR A 32 -7.62 -13.00 -4.76
CA TYR A 32 -6.50 -13.89 -4.43
C TYR A 32 -6.28 -13.99 -2.92
N VAL A 33 -5.77 -15.15 -2.51
CA VAL A 33 -5.30 -15.45 -1.15
C VAL A 33 -3.80 -15.76 -1.21
N ALA A 34 -3.04 -15.22 -0.26
CA ALA A 34 -1.63 -15.50 -0.09
C ALA A 34 -1.44 -16.88 0.55
N GLU A 35 -1.00 -17.85 -0.25
CA GLU A 35 -0.69 -19.19 0.24
C GLU A 35 0.72 -19.27 0.85
N ALA A 36 1.64 -18.40 0.40
CA ALA A 36 2.97 -18.27 0.97
C ALA A 36 3.55 -16.87 0.79
N ILE A 37 4.42 -16.47 1.72
CA ILE A 37 5.16 -15.20 1.67
C ILE A 37 6.64 -15.50 1.93
N SER A 38 7.51 -14.86 1.16
CA SER A 38 8.97 -14.86 1.37
C SER A 38 9.49 -13.42 1.38
N THR A 39 10.52 -13.17 2.15
CA THR A 39 11.30 -11.93 2.09
C THR A 39 12.59 -12.14 1.31
N ALA A 40 13.08 -11.13 0.61
CA ALA A 40 14.34 -11.16 -0.14
C ALA A 40 15.08 -9.83 -0.09
N GLY A 41 16.40 -9.88 -0.19
CA GLY A 41 17.25 -8.73 -0.53
C GLY A 41 17.37 -8.57 -2.04
N GLU A 42 18.20 -7.61 -2.49
CA GLU A 42 18.48 -7.43 -3.93
C GLU A 42 19.27 -8.61 -4.52
N GLY A 43 20.17 -9.20 -3.74
CA GLY A 43 21.06 -10.28 -4.20
C GLY A 43 20.43 -11.67 -4.32
N ASP A 44 19.30 -11.93 -3.67
CA ASP A 44 18.66 -13.27 -3.62
C ASP A 44 17.19 -13.28 -4.06
N LEU A 45 16.71 -12.18 -4.66
CA LEU A 45 15.33 -12.04 -5.12
C LEU A 45 14.96 -13.11 -6.15
N SER A 46 15.78 -13.27 -7.20
CA SER A 46 15.49 -14.22 -8.30
C SER A 46 15.39 -15.66 -7.78
N ASP A 47 16.37 -16.08 -6.99
CA ASP A 47 16.43 -17.43 -6.42
C ASP A 47 15.21 -17.73 -5.55
N LYS A 48 14.78 -16.76 -4.73
CA LYS A 48 13.60 -16.92 -3.87
C LYS A 48 12.31 -16.95 -4.69
N GLU A 49 12.18 -16.14 -5.73
CA GLU A 49 11.04 -16.23 -6.65
C GLU A 49 10.97 -17.59 -7.33
N GLU A 50 12.08 -18.09 -7.85
CA GLU A 50 12.14 -19.40 -8.52
C GLU A 50 11.76 -20.54 -7.58
N ARG A 51 12.27 -20.53 -6.35
CA ARG A 51 11.91 -21.51 -5.32
C ARG A 51 10.42 -21.46 -4.98
N LEU A 52 9.83 -20.27 -4.91
CA LEU A 52 8.41 -20.10 -4.64
C LEU A 52 7.56 -20.63 -5.81
N LYS A 53 7.93 -20.28 -7.05
CA LYS A 53 7.28 -20.76 -8.29
C LYS A 53 7.37 -22.28 -8.42
N ALA A 54 8.52 -22.88 -8.10
CA ALA A 54 8.69 -24.32 -8.14
C ALA A 54 7.81 -25.06 -7.10
N LYS A 55 7.64 -24.47 -5.91
CA LYS A 55 6.81 -25.04 -4.84
C LYS A 55 5.31 -24.87 -5.11
N PHE A 56 4.92 -23.76 -5.71
CA PHE A 56 3.53 -23.40 -5.99
C PHE A 56 3.31 -23.10 -7.48
N PRO A 57 3.41 -24.11 -8.37
CA PRO A 57 3.48 -23.90 -9.82
C PRO A 57 2.19 -23.39 -10.46
N ARG A 58 1.06 -23.45 -9.76
CA ARG A 58 -0.24 -22.95 -10.23
C ARG A 58 -0.57 -21.56 -9.71
N ASN A 59 0.24 -21.03 -8.80
CA ASN A 59 -0.02 -19.74 -8.17
C ASN A 59 0.60 -18.62 -8.98
N MET A 60 -0.03 -17.45 -8.92
CA MET A 60 0.57 -16.21 -9.38
C MET A 60 1.65 -15.76 -8.38
N THR A 61 2.81 -15.33 -8.87
CA THR A 61 3.84 -14.72 -8.02
C THR A 61 3.74 -13.21 -8.10
N MET A 62 3.65 -12.53 -6.96
CA MET A 62 3.67 -11.07 -6.88
C MET A 62 4.81 -10.60 -5.99
N THR A 63 5.63 -9.69 -6.49
CA THR A 63 6.77 -9.12 -5.76
C THR A 63 6.59 -7.63 -5.58
N THR A 64 6.94 -7.12 -4.40
CA THR A 64 6.85 -5.69 -4.10
C THR A 64 7.89 -5.24 -3.09
N TYR A 65 8.21 -3.95 -3.10
CA TYR A 65 9.16 -3.32 -2.20
C TYR A 65 8.56 -3.17 -0.80
N ARG A 66 9.16 -3.79 0.21
CA ARG A 66 8.61 -3.83 1.57
C ARG A 66 8.39 -2.44 2.18
N PRO A 67 9.31 -1.46 2.05
CA PRO A 67 9.06 -0.10 2.54
C PRO A 67 7.83 0.58 1.95
N LEU A 68 7.38 0.21 0.74
CA LEU A 68 6.19 0.82 0.12
C LEU A 68 4.94 0.61 0.96
N PHE A 69 4.74 -0.58 1.54
CA PHE A 69 3.60 -0.84 2.42
C PHE A 69 3.56 0.09 3.62
N ARG A 70 4.72 0.33 4.25
CA ARG A 70 4.82 1.26 5.40
C ARG A 70 4.49 2.70 5.01
N TYR A 71 4.92 3.12 3.82
CA TYR A 71 4.59 4.45 3.30
C TYR A 71 3.08 4.59 3.02
N ILE A 72 2.45 3.58 2.42
CA ILE A 72 1.01 3.58 2.16
C ILE A 72 0.24 3.64 3.48
N GLU A 73 0.57 2.79 4.45
CA GLU A 73 -0.08 2.77 5.76
C GLU A 73 0.01 4.14 6.47
N ARG A 74 1.21 4.72 6.51
CA ARG A 74 1.42 6.04 7.12
C ARG A 74 0.61 7.13 6.41
N ALA A 75 0.57 7.11 5.08
CA ALA A 75 -0.19 8.09 4.32
C ALA A 75 -1.72 7.94 4.54
N VAL A 76 -2.23 6.72 4.70
CA VAL A 76 -3.62 6.47 5.11
C VAL A 76 -3.91 7.04 6.51
N GLN A 77 -2.99 6.84 7.46
CA GLN A 77 -3.12 7.41 8.82
C GLN A 77 -3.14 8.95 8.80
N ILE A 78 -2.25 9.58 8.02
CA ILE A 78 -2.22 11.03 7.84
C ILE A 78 -3.58 11.51 7.30
N ARG A 79 -4.11 10.87 6.26
CA ARG A 79 -5.42 11.21 5.68
C ARG A 79 -6.56 11.12 6.70
N LYS A 80 -6.53 10.11 7.57
CA LYS A 80 -7.53 9.98 8.63
C LYS A 80 -7.46 11.16 9.61
N HIS A 81 -6.25 11.54 10.03
CA HIS A 81 -6.06 12.70 10.91
C HIS A 81 -6.45 14.02 10.24
N GLU A 82 -6.12 14.20 8.97
CA GLU A 82 -6.54 15.36 8.18
C GLU A 82 -8.08 15.46 8.10
N ALA A 83 -8.78 14.33 7.87
CA ALA A 83 -10.24 14.32 7.89
C ALA A 83 -10.82 14.71 9.27
N GLU A 84 -10.21 14.24 10.37
CA GLU A 84 -10.61 14.62 11.73
C GLU A 84 -10.36 16.11 12.04
N MET A 85 -9.27 16.68 11.52
CA MET A 85 -8.96 18.11 11.65
C MET A 85 -9.97 18.99 10.91
N VAL A 86 -10.31 18.62 9.67
CA VAL A 86 -11.34 19.32 8.88
C VAL A 86 -12.70 19.25 9.57
N ALA A 87 -13.08 18.09 10.10
CA ALA A 87 -14.33 17.95 10.86
C ALA A 87 -14.39 18.87 12.09
N LYS A 88 -13.23 19.28 12.63
CA LYS A 88 -13.10 20.23 13.75
C LYS A 88 -12.93 21.70 13.29
N GLY A 89 -13.02 21.97 11.99
CA GLY A 89 -12.84 23.31 11.42
C GLY A 89 -11.40 23.81 11.47
N MET A 90 -10.41 22.93 11.64
CA MET A 90 -9.01 23.31 11.66
C MET A 90 -8.46 23.47 10.24
N PRO A 91 -7.63 24.49 9.98
CA PRO A 91 -6.96 24.62 8.69
C PRO A 91 -5.95 23.50 8.49
N ILE A 92 -5.80 23.05 7.24
CA ILE A 92 -4.81 22.06 6.83
C ILE A 92 -3.95 22.67 5.73
N ASP A 93 -2.63 22.49 5.85
CA ASP A 93 -1.70 22.80 4.77
C ASP A 93 -1.83 21.74 3.67
N ASN A 94 -2.36 22.15 2.52
CA ASN A 94 -2.64 21.27 1.38
C ASN A 94 -1.41 21.05 0.47
N THR A 95 -0.20 21.38 0.93
CA THR A 95 1.02 21.17 0.15
C THR A 95 1.36 19.67 0.08
N PRO A 96 1.34 19.03 -1.11
CA PRO A 96 1.60 17.60 -1.20
C PRO A 96 3.08 17.31 -0.89
N GLN A 97 3.37 16.60 0.20
CA GLN A 97 4.73 16.45 0.69
C GLN A 97 5.54 15.34 -0.01
N ASP A 98 4.91 14.32 -0.63
CA ASP A 98 5.64 13.23 -1.32
C ASP A 98 4.86 12.54 -2.47
N ARG A 99 5.53 11.64 -3.20
CA ARG A 99 4.98 10.89 -4.35
C ARG A 99 3.83 9.95 -3.94
N THR A 100 3.92 9.31 -2.78
CA THR A 100 2.93 8.33 -2.30
C THR A 100 1.64 9.02 -1.88
N TYR A 101 1.75 10.16 -1.20
CA TYR A 101 0.62 11.02 -0.86
C TYR A 101 -0.12 11.50 -2.11
N LYS A 102 0.62 11.96 -3.14
CA LYS A 102 0.03 12.31 -4.43
C LYS A 102 -0.67 11.11 -5.10
N ALA A 103 -0.05 9.93 -5.08
CA ALA A 103 -0.63 8.72 -5.64
C ALA A 103 -1.92 8.30 -4.94
N LEU A 104 -2.04 8.51 -3.63
CA LEU A 104 -3.26 8.24 -2.87
C LEU A 104 -4.37 9.27 -3.07
N ASN A 105 -4.03 10.47 -3.56
CA ASN A 105 -4.93 11.59 -3.78
C ASN A 105 -5.25 11.83 -5.27
N TRP A 106 -5.03 10.80 -6.12
CA TRP A 106 -5.17 10.89 -7.58
C TRP A 106 -6.58 11.24 -8.06
N GLU A 107 -7.62 10.82 -7.33
CA GLU A 107 -9.04 11.17 -7.61
C GLU A 107 -9.37 12.62 -7.26
N GLY A 108 -8.38 13.42 -6.85
CA GLY A 108 -8.56 14.81 -6.47
C GLY A 108 -9.16 14.93 -5.07
N TRP A 109 -8.48 14.33 -4.08
CA TRP A 109 -8.93 14.29 -2.69
C TRP A 109 -9.53 15.63 -2.25
N ASP A 110 -10.84 15.60 -2.00
CA ASP A 110 -11.76 16.73 -2.13
C ASP A 110 -11.73 17.71 -0.95
N LEU A 111 -10.59 17.80 -0.25
CA LEU A 111 -10.39 18.78 0.82
C LEU A 111 -10.35 20.22 0.29
N LYS A 112 -10.13 20.42 -1.02
CA LYS A 112 -10.20 21.74 -1.66
C LYS A 112 -11.58 22.40 -1.48
N ASN A 113 -12.64 21.61 -1.27
CA ASN A 113 -14.00 22.11 -1.09
C ASN A 113 -14.45 22.16 0.38
N ASN A 114 -13.78 21.46 1.30
CA ASN A 114 -14.19 21.40 2.72
C ASN A 114 -13.49 22.39 3.64
N VAL A 115 -12.36 22.98 3.22
CA VAL A 115 -11.76 24.13 3.91
C VAL A 115 -12.30 25.40 3.26
N ALA A 116 -13.59 25.64 3.41
CA ALA A 116 -14.19 26.92 3.05
C ALA A 116 -13.40 28.04 3.74
N ARG A 117 -12.58 28.73 2.95
CA ARG A 117 -12.12 30.12 3.12
C ARG A 117 -12.29 30.67 4.54
N GLN A 118 -11.37 30.36 5.45
CA GLN A 118 -11.10 31.32 6.53
C GLN A 118 -10.14 32.38 5.96
N ILE A 119 -10.66 33.21 5.05
CA ILE A 119 -10.06 34.51 4.73
C ILE A 119 -10.41 35.39 5.93
N GLY A 120 -9.64 35.26 7.00
CA GLY A 120 -9.66 36.22 8.09
C GLY A 120 -9.10 37.53 7.57
N ASN A 121 -9.97 38.50 7.33
CA ASN A 121 -9.56 39.89 7.44
C ASN A 121 -9.33 40.15 8.94
N CYS A 122 -8.07 40.35 9.31
CA CYS A 122 -7.72 41.09 10.52
C CYS A 122 -8.07 42.57 10.32
#